data_AF-W4PFE0-F1
#
_entry.id   AF-W4PFE0-F1
#
_cell.length_a   1.000
_cell.length_b   1.000
_cell.length_c   1.000
_cell.angle_alpha   90.00
_cell.angle_beta   90.00
_cell.angle_gamma   90.00
#
_symmetry.space_group_name_H-M   'P 1'
#
loop_
_entity.id
_entity.type
_entity.pdbx_description
1 polymer ?
#
loop_
_entity_poly.entity_id
_entity_poly.type
_entity_poly.pdbx_seq_one_letter_code
_entity_poly.pdbx_strand_id
1 'polypeptide(L)' 'MPDISVMLMLPADSAIVDYSFTDEKGNYKLSYKGNSPHLLITISAFDIKRQIKRVENKSQTVTFTTEEGSITFGRWL' A
#
# COMPACT_ATOMS: atom_id res chain seq x y z
N MET A 1 -6.85 3.33 -10.46
CA MET A 1 -6.22 4.57 -9.97
C MET A 1 -4.72 4.38 -10.06
N PRO A 2 -4.03 5.13 -10.93
CA PRO A 2 -2.57 5.13 -11.00
C PRO A 2 -1.95 5.82 -9.76
N ASP A 3 -0.65 5.68 -9.61
CA ASP A 3 0.20 6.46 -8.69
C ASP A 3 -0.11 6.29 -7.19
N ILE A 4 -0.87 5.26 -6.80
CA ILE A 4 -0.99 4.86 -5.41
C ILE A 4 0.29 4.10 -5.03
N SER A 5 1.01 4.59 -4.03
CA SER A 5 2.14 3.86 -3.46
C SER A 5 1.65 2.63 -2.72
N VAL A 6 2.26 1.48 -3.01
CA VAL A 6 1.98 0.19 -2.36
C VAL A 6 3.28 -0.33 -1.76
N MET A 7 3.32 -0.47 -0.45
CA MET A 7 4.52 -0.86 0.30
C MET A 7 4.29 -2.20 0.99
N LEU A 8 5.26 -3.10 0.89
CA LEU A 8 5.33 -4.35 1.64
C LEU A 8 6.30 -4.15 2.81
N MET A 9 5.85 -4.40 4.03
CA MET A 9 6.63 -4.14 5.23
C MET A 9 6.68 -5.33 6.18
N LEU A 10 7.78 -5.44 6.93
CA LEU A 10 7.89 -6.36 8.05
C LEU A 10 7.03 -5.87 9.23
N PRO A 11 6.26 -6.76 9.88
CA PRO A 11 5.45 -6.35 11.03
C PRO A 11 6.26 -5.97 12.28
N ALA A 12 7.51 -6.41 12.38
CA ALA A 12 8.33 -6.26 13.59
C ALA A 12 8.81 -4.81 13.79
N ASP A 13 9.19 -4.14 12.71
CA ASP A 13 9.86 -2.84 12.71
C ASP A 13 9.35 -1.90 11.62
N SER A 14 8.33 -2.31 10.86
CA SER A 14 7.81 -1.58 9.69
C SER A 14 8.88 -1.33 8.60
N ALA A 15 9.96 -2.12 8.57
CA ALA A 15 10.94 -2.04 7.49
C ALA A 15 10.29 -2.35 6.15
N ILE A 16 10.46 -1.47 5.17
CA ILE A 16 10.00 -1.67 3.80
C ILE A 16 10.90 -2.71 3.13
N VAL A 17 10.29 -3.81 2.68
CA VAL A 17 11.00 -4.92 2.02
C VAL A 17 10.72 -4.99 0.52
N ASP A 18 9.65 -4.35 0.05
CA ASP A 18 9.38 -4.11 -1.36
C ASP A 18 8.39 -2.95 -1.52
N TYR A 19 8.37 -2.31 -2.68
CA TYR A 19 7.40 -1.27 -3.00
C TYR A 19 7.12 -1.18 -4.50
N SER A 20 5.92 -0.72 -4.84
CA SER A 20 5.55 -0.37 -6.22
C SER A 20 4.52 0.74 -6.23
N PHE A 21 4.23 1.26 -7.41
CA PHE A 21 3.07 2.12 -7.65
C PHE A 21 2.04 1.34 -8.46
N THR A 22 0.77 1.68 -8.30
CA THR A 22 -0.28 1.12 -9.13
C THR A 22 -0.16 1.62 -10.58
N ASP A 23 -0.45 0.73 -11.53
CA ASP A 23 -0.60 1.10 -12.95
C ASP A 23 -1.93 1.85 -13.20
N GLU A 24 -2.17 2.26 -14.45
CA GLU A 24 -3.41 2.94 -14.87
C GLU A 24 -4.68 2.17 -14.49
N LYS A 25 -4.59 0.83 -14.44
CA LYS A 25 -5.70 -0.08 -14.10
C LYS A 25 -5.79 -0.36 -12.60
N GLY A 26 -4.88 0.19 -11.78
CA GLY A 26 -4.83 -0.05 -10.33
C GLY A 26 -4.08 -1.32 -9.93
N ASN A 27 -3.43 -2.02 -10.87
CA ASN A 27 -2.67 -3.23 -10.54
C ASN A 27 -1.30 -2.87 -9.97
N TYR A 28 -0.81 -3.73 -9.10
CA TYR A 28 0.53 -3.63 -8.52
C TYR A 28 1.12 -5.04 -8.34
N LYS A 29 2.43 -5.10 -8.15
CA LYS A 29 3.13 -6.36 -7.87
C LYS A 29 4.18 -6.13 -6.81
N LEU A 30 4.21 -7.02 -5.83
CA LEU A 30 5.20 -7.05 -4.76
C LEU A 30 5.76 -8.47 -4.64
N SER A 31 6.98 -8.60 -4.15
CA SER A 31 7.71 -9.85 -4.00
C SER A 31 8.52 -9.83 -2.71
N TYR A 32 8.46 -10.93 -1.97
CA TYR A 32 9.26 -11.13 -0.76
C TYR A 32 9.77 -12.56 -0.73
N LYS A 33 11.07 -12.73 -0.47
CA LYS A 33 11.75 -14.03 -0.42
C LYS A 33 12.24 -14.40 0.99
N GLY A 34 11.84 -13.65 2.00
CA GLY A 34 12.21 -13.93 3.39
C GLY A 34 11.20 -14.82 4.10
N ASN A 35 11.44 -15.04 5.39
CA ASN A 35 10.73 -16.04 6.19
C ASN A 35 9.77 -15.46 7.24
N SER A 36 9.50 -14.15 7.21
CA SER A 36 8.47 -13.58 8.09
C SER A 36 7.14 -14.28 7.83
N PRO A 37 6.42 -14.78 8.86
CA PRO A 37 5.17 -15.52 8.65
C PRO A 37 4.04 -14.62 8.13
N HIS A 38 4.14 -13.31 8.39
CA HIS A 38 3.18 -12.31 7.97
C HIS A 38 3.90 -11.06 7.47
N LEU A 39 3.21 -10.30 6.63
CA LEU A 39 3.66 -9.03 6.10
C LEU A 39 2.54 -8.00 6.24
N LEU A 40 2.89 -6.73 6.14
CA LEU A 40 1.94 -5.63 6.06
C LEU A 40 1.99 -5.04 4.65
N ILE A 41 0.85 -4.97 3.97
CA ILE A 41 0.70 -4.20 2.74
C ILE A 41 0.06 -2.87 3.10
N THR A 42 0.71 -1.76 2.80
CA THR A 42 0.20 -0.41 3.01
C THR A 42 0.00 0.29 1.68
N ILE A 43 -1.14 0.96 1.54
CA ILE A 43 -1.40 1.84 0.40
C ILE A 43 -1.52 3.29 0.86
N SER A 44 -0.97 4.21 0.07
CA SER A 44 -1.03 5.65 0.32
C SER A 44 -0.94 6.45 -0.98
N ALA A 45 -1.74 7.50 -1.07
CA ALA A 45 -1.66 8.55 -2.09
C ALA A 45 -2.13 9.86 -1.45
N PHE A 46 -1.97 10.98 -2.17
CA PHE A 46 -2.29 12.31 -1.64
C PHE A 46 -3.78 12.47 -1.31
N ASP A 47 -4.63 11.84 -2.11
CA ASP A 47 -6.07 11.96 -2.13
C ASP A 47 -6.78 10.71 -1.57
N ILE A 48 -6.08 9.77 -0.92
CA ILE A 48 -6.75 8.61 -0.30
C ILE A 48 -6.36 8.48 1.17
N LYS A 49 -7.29 7.95 1.98
CA LYS A 49 -6.98 7.54 3.34
C LYS A 49 -6.00 6.35 3.30
N ARG A 50 -4.88 6.46 4.02
CA ARG A 50 -3.91 5.36 4.19
C ARG A 50 -4.62 4.10 4.69
N GLN A 51 -4.40 2.97 4.04
CA GLN A 51 -4.91 1.66 4.47
C GLN A 51 -3.77 0.67 4.67
N ILE A 52 -3.95 -0.26 5.61
CA ILE A 52 -2.97 -1.29 5.94
C ILE A 52 -3.70 -2.63 6.01
N LYS A 53 -3.16 -3.66 5.37
CA LYS A 53 -3.61 -5.05 5.48
C LYS A 53 -2.47 -5.95 5.92
N ARG A 54 -2.73 -6.78 6.94
CA ARG A 54 -1.83 -7.88 7.31
C ARG A 54 -2.14 -9.10 6.45
N VAL A 55 -1.11 -9.73 5.90
CA VAL A 55 -1.23 -10.89 5.01
C VAL A 55 -0.29 -12.00 5.42
N GLU A 56 -0.66 -13.25 5.17
CA GLU A 56 0.24 -14.41 5.32
C GLU A 56 1.34 -14.37 4.25
N ASN A 57 2.52 -14.90 4.55
CA ASN A 57 3.60 -15.01 3.58
C ASN A 57 3.36 -16.15 2.58
N LYS A 58 2.50 -15.86 1.59
CA LYS A 58 2.17 -16.73 0.46
C LYS A 58 1.83 -15.89 -0.77
N SER A 59 1.97 -16.51 -1.95
CA SER A 59 1.48 -15.93 -3.20
C SER A 59 -0.05 -15.78 -3.15
N GLN A 60 -0.54 -14.54 -3.33
CA GLN A 60 -1.95 -14.24 -3.30
C GLN A 60 -2.24 -12.89 -3.98
N THR A 61 -3.52 -12.69 -4.32
CA THR A 61 -4.03 -11.39 -4.77
C THR A 61 -4.67 -10.67 -3.59
N VAL A 62 -4.31 -9.41 -3.38
CA VAL A 62 -4.86 -8.58 -2.30
C VAL A 62 -5.53 -7.36 -2.91
N THR A 63 -6.85 -7.28 -2.77
CA THR A 63 -7.60 -6.13 -3.30
C THR A 63 -7.74 -5.06 -2.23
N PHE A 64 -7.53 -3.80 -2.61
CA PHE A 64 -7.89 -2.64 -1.81
C PHE A 64 -9.05 -1.92 -2.49
N THR A 65 -9.95 -1.35 -1.70
CA THR A 65 -11.02 -0.47 -2.17
C THR A 65 -10.76 0.89 -1.57
N THR A 66 -10.53 1.88 -2.42
CA THR A 66 -10.22 3.25 -2.02
C THR A 66 -11.35 4.16 -2.48
N GLU A 67 -11.63 5.17 -1.67
CA GLU A 67 -12.47 6.29 -2.04
C GLU A 67 -11.56 7.52 -2.09
N GLU A 68 -11.72 8.35 -3.12
CA GLU A 68 -11.07 9.66 -3.18
C GLU A 68 -11.53 10.50 -1.98
N GLY A 69 -10.58 10.91 -1.16
CA GLY A 69 -10.76 11.86 -0.08
C GLY A 69 -10.69 13.29 -0.59
N SER A 70 -11.46 14.17 0.03
CA SER A 70 -11.42 15.61 -0.27
C SER A 70 -10.18 16.24 0.37
N ILE A 71 -9.21 16.68 -0.43
CA ILE A 71 -8.13 17.53 0.05
C ILE A 71 -8.69 18.93 0.30
N THR A 72 -8.76 19.34 1.56
CA THR A 72 -8.99 20.74 1.89
C THR A 72 -7.63 21.42 2.02
N PHE A 73 -7.23 22.19 1.01
CA PHE A 73 -6.13 23.14 1.18
C PHE A 73 -6.62 24.26 2.11
N GLY A 74 -6.07 24.31 3.32
CA GLY A 74 -6.25 25.46 4.20
C GLY A 74 -5.69 26.70 3.51
N ARG A 75 -6.57 27.64 3.19
CA ARG A 75 -6.20 28.97 2.71
C ARG A 75 -5.44 29.68 3.83
N TRP A 76 -4.13 29.83 3.67
CA TRP A 76 -3.39 30.88 4.38
C TRP A 76 -3.64 32.18 3.61
N LEU A 77 -4.05 33.23 4.34
CA LEU A 77 -4.52 34.59 3.95
C LEU A 77 -6.03 34.80 4.06
#